data_AF-W5SKU6-F1
#
_entry.id   AF-W5SKU6-F1
#
_cell.length_a   1.000
_cell.length_b   1.000
_cell.length_c   1.000
_cell.angle_alpha   90.00
_cell.angle_beta   90.00
_cell.angle_gamma   90.00
#
_symmetry.space_group_name_H-M   'P 1'
#
loop_
_entity.id
_entity.type
_entity.pdbx_description
1 polymer ?
#
loop_
_entity_poly.entity_id
_entity_poly.type
_entity_poly.pdbx_seq_one_letter_code
_entity_poly.pdbx_strand_id
1 'polypeptide(L)'
;MVMVVMGCNSGGVSGEGTGEEGKGRKGDGSVIDLKVIGEKIKDAVEFAEKVKEVHTLVKSVDELAKAIGKKIHNDGSLTTESGKNGSLLAGAHSVILAIKTKLEALEQKAIDQFAAMKAQVTTAKTASTDLLNKFKDKNAELGKNEVT
;
A
#
# COMPACT_ATOMS: atom_id res chain seq x y z
N MET A 1 -52.94 -7.61 -41.64
CA MET A 1 -52.72 -7.24 -40.23
C MET A 1 -51.85 -8.32 -39.60
N VAL A 2 -50.54 -8.10 -39.51
CA VAL A 2 -49.64 -8.88 -38.65
C VAL A 2 -48.74 -7.85 -37.99
N MET A 3 -48.92 -7.67 -36.69
CA MET A 3 -48.27 -6.66 -35.87
C MET A 3 -46.76 -6.86 -35.86
N VAL A 4 -46.03 -5.83 -36.26
CA VAL A 4 -44.63 -5.62 -35.89
C VAL A 4 -44.62 -5.30 -34.40
N VAL A 5 -44.16 -6.22 -33.57
CA VAL A 5 -43.80 -5.92 -32.18
C VAL A 5 -42.33 -5.53 -32.19
N MET A 6 -42.06 -4.24 -32.37
CA MET A 6 -40.84 -3.62 -31.86
C MET A 6 -40.97 -3.58 -30.34
N GLY A 7 -40.60 -4.70 -29.71
CA GLY A 7 -40.52 -4.84 -28.27
C GLY A 7 -39.14 -4.41 -27.80
N CYS A 8 -39.14 -3.40 -26.94
CA CYS A 8 -37.98 -2.88 -26.22
C CYS A 8 -36.98 -3.96 -25.81
N ASN A 9 -35.69 -3.73 -26.07
CA ASN A 9 -34.59 -4.28 -25.27
C ASN A 9 -34.61 -3.63 -23.88
N SER A 10 -35.72 -3.80 -23.17
CA SER A 10 -35.85 -3.47 -21.76
C SER A 10 -35.33 -4.69 -21.01
N GLY A 11 -34.21 -4.54 -20.31
CA GLY A 11 -33.73 -5.49 -19.30
C GLY A 11 -34.64 -5.54 -18.07
N GLY A 12 -35.95 -5.63 -18.31
CA GLY A 12 -36.98 -5.77 -17.30
C GLY A 12 -37.18 -7.25 -16.99
N VAL A 13 -36.76 -7.62 -15.78
CA VAL A 13 -37.27 -8.74 -14.98
C VAL A 13 -38.63 -9.23 -15.48
N SER A 14 -38.65 -10.45 -16.05
CA SER A 14 -39.87 -11.19 -16.29
C SER A 14 -39.87 -12.43 -15.40
N GLY A 15 -40.72 -12.42 -14.38
CA GLY A 15 -41.01 -13.57 -13.51
C GLY A 15 -41.15 -13.17 -12.05
N GLU A 16 -42.38 -13.10 -11.57
CA GLU A 16 -42.69 -13.04 -10.14
C GLU A 16 -42.13 -14.29 -9.43
N GLY A 17 -41.34 -14.07 -8.38
CA GLY A 17 -40.74 -15.11 -7.56
C GLY A 17 -39.30 -14.75 -7.17
N THR A 18 -39.14 -14.01 -6.06
CA THR A 18 -37.86 -13.60 -5.47
C THR A 18 -36.88 -12.98 -6.46
N GLY A 19 -37.06 -11.70 -6.79
CA GLY A 19 -35.96 -10.91 -7.32
C GLY A 19 -34.86 -10.92 -6.25
N GLU A 20 -33.86 -11.77 -6.42
CA GLU A 20 -32.78 -11.91 -5.44
C GLU A 20 -31.96 -10.61 -5.46
N GLU A 21 -32.37 -9.66 -4.61
CA GLU A 21 -31.66 -8.40 -4.39
C GLU A 21 -30.16 -8.71 -4.19
N GLY A 22 -29.31 -8.01 -4.94
CA GLY A 22 -27.86 -8.27 -4.91
C GLY A 22 -27.36 -9.30 -5.92
N LYS A 23 -28.17 -9.77 -6.87
CA LYS A 23 -27.70 -10.60 -7.99
C LYS A 23 -27.83 -9.90 -9.35
N GLY A 24 -26.71 -9.76 -10.06
CA GLY A 24 -26.67 -9.33 -11.46
C GLY A 24 -26.73 -10.52 -12.42
N ARG A 25 -27.19 -10.33 -13.66
CA ARG A 25 -27.15 -11.38 -14.71
C ARG A 25 -26.31 -10.91 -15.89
N LYS A 26 -25.44 -11.79 -16.37
CA LYS A 26 -24.68 -11.60 -17.61
C LYS A 26 -25.56 -11.95 -18.82
N GLY A 27 -25.15 -11.50 -20.01
CA GLY A 27 -25.84 -11.81 -21.28
C GLY A 27 -25.84 -13.30 -21.64
N ASP A 28 -24.96 -14.09 -21.04
CA ASP A 28 -24.92 -15.56 -21.15
C ASP A 28 -25.83 -16.28 -20.13
N GLY A 29 -26.59 -15.52 -19.32
CA GLY A 29 -27.51 -16.05 -18.31
C GLY A 29 -26.86 -16.38 -16.96
N SER A 30 -25.53 -16.29 -16.83
CA SER A 30 -24.84 -16.53 -15.55
C SER A 30 -25.10 -15.41 -14.53
N VAL A 31 -25.08 -15.77 -13.25
CA VAL A 31 -25.44 -14.89 -12.13
C VAL A 31 -24.18 -14.36 -11.44
N ILE A 32 -24.12 -13.05 -11.23
CA ILE A 32 -23.08 -12.35 -10.47
C ILE A 32 -23.65 -12.06 -9.08
N ASP A 33 -22.98 -12.53 -8.04
CA ASP A 33 -23.27 -12.13 -6.67
C ASP A 33 -22.60 -10.77 -6.37
N LEU A 34 -23.40 -9.71 -6.31
CA LEU A 34 -22.92 -8.35 -6.08
C LEU A 34 -22.39 -8.16 -4.66
N LYS A 35 -22.87 -8.94 -3.68
CA LYS A 35 -22.35 -8.91 -2.31
C LYS A 35 -20.91 -9.43 -2.28
N VAL A 36 -20.67 -10.58 -2.91
CA VAL A 36 -19.31 -11.16 -3.02
C VAL A 36 -18.36 -10.23 -3.77
N ILE A 37 -18.83 -9.58 -4.85
CA ILE A 37 -18.02 -8.59 -5.56
C ILE A 37 -17.73 -7.36 -4.69
N GLY A 38 -18.71 -6.86 -3.95
CA GLY A 38 -18.54 -5.75 -3.02
C GLY A 38 -17.51 -6.05 -1.92
N GLU A 39 -17.55 -7.25 -1.35
CA GLU A 39 -16.57 -7.71 -0.37
C GLU A 39 -15.15 -7.77 -0.97
N LYS A 40 -14.99 -8.33 -2.17
CA LYS A 40 -13.69 -8.36 -2.88
C LYS A 40 -13.13 -6.97 -3.19
N ILE A 41 -13.99 -6.02 -3.57
CA ILE A 41 -13.59 -4.63 -3.81
C ILE A 41 -13.10 -4.00 -2.51
N LYS A 42 -13.84 -4.20 -1.41
CA LYS A 42 -13.45 -3.70 -0.09
C LYS A 42 -12.09 -4.24 0.33
N ASP A 43 -11.87 -5.55 0.23
CA ASP A 43 -10.59 -6.19 0.56
C ASP A 43 -9.46 -5.63 -0.29
N ALA A 44 -9.68 -5.43 -1.59
CA ALA A 44 -8.69 -4.86 -2.51
C ALA A 44 -8.33 -3.41 -2.16
N VAL A 45 -9.32 -2.58 -1.78
CA VAL A 45 -9.10 -1.21 -1.33
C VAL A 45 -8.30 -1.19 -0.03
N GLU A 46 -8.68 -1.99 0.96
CA GLU A 46 -7.93 -2.08 2.23
C GLU A 46 -6.48 -2.55 2.04
N PHE A 47 -6.25 -3.47 1.10
CA PHE A 47 -4.89 -3.90 0.73
C PHE A 47 -4.11 -2.76 0.09
N ALA A 48 -4.71 -2.04 -0.87
CA ALA A 48 -4.09 -0.92 -1.55
C ALA A 48 -3.75 0.25 -0.62
N GLU A 49 -4.59 0.54 0.38
CA GLU A 49 -4.33 1.56 1.39
C GLU A 49 -3.07 1.25 2.21
N LYS A 50 -2.90 -0.01 2.60
CA LYS A 50 -1.70 -0.45 3.34
C LYS A 50 -0.43 -0.39 2.49
N VAL A 51 -0.53 -0.73 1.21
CA VAL A 51 0.58 -0.55 0.26
C VAL A 51 0.92 0.95 0.11
N LYS A 52 -0.08 1.82 0.03
CA LYS A 52 0.11 3.27 -0.04
C LYS A 52 0.77 3.84 1.21
N GLU A 53 0.43 3.32 2.39
CA GLU A 53 1.10 3.69 3.64
C GLU A 53 2.59 3.36 3.60
N VAL A 54 2.95 2.14 3.19
CA VAL A 54 4.36 1.73 3.01
C VAL A 54 5.07 2.64 2.02
N HIS A 55 4.47 2.91 0.86
CA HIS A 55 5.04 3.80 -0.15
C HIS A 55 5.29 5.22 0.40
N THR A 56 4.35 5.75 1.19
CA THR A 56 4.48 7.07 1.82
C THR A 56 5.61 7.11 2.84
N LEU A 57 5.76 6.06 3.65
CA LEU A 57 6.88 5.95 4.59
C LEU A 57 8.23 5.89 3.87
N VAL A 58 8.32 5.13 2.77
CA VAL A 58 9.54 5.10 1.93
C VAL A 58 9.87 6.52 1.44
N LYS A 59 8.88 7.25 0.93
CA LYS A 59 9.07 8.65 0.50
C LYS A 59 9.44 9.60 1.64
N SER A 60 8.99 9.34 2.87
CA SER A 60 9.39 10.15 4.02
C SER A 60 10.90 10.07 4.30
N VAL A 61 11.56 8.96 3.95
CA VAL A 61 13.02 8.83 4.10
C VAL A 61 13.76 9.77 3.14
N ASP A 62 13.23 10.02 1.94
CA ASP A 62 13.79 11.01 1.01
C ASP A 62 13.75 12.43 1.63
N GLU A 63 12.67 12.75 2.36
CA GLU A 63 12.57 14.03 3.08
C GLU A 63 13.52 14.12 4.28
N LEU A 64 13.70 13.03 5.03
CA LEU A 64 14.71 12.96 6.08
C LEU A 64 16.13 13.14 5.51
N ALA A 65 16.41 12.59 4.33
CA ALA A 65 17.71 12.74 3.68
C ALA A 65 18.03 14.20 3.33
N LYS A 66 17.02 15.02 3.00
CA LYS A 66 17.21 16.47 2.76
C LYS A 66 17.64 17.24 4.01
N ALA A 67 17.38 16.69 5.21
CA ALA A 67 17.77 17.29 6.48
C ALA A 67 19.21 16.92 6.91
N ILE A 68 19.92 16.08 6.15
CA ILE A 68 21.32 15.74 6.43
C ILE A 68 22.19 17.01 6.38
N GLY A 69 22.99 17.20 7.42
CA GLY A 69 23.86 18.36 7.56
C GLY A 69 23.09 19.66 7.83
N LYS A 70 21.87 19.58 8.37
CA LYS A 70 21.00 20.72 8.62
C LYS A 70 20.55 20.83 10.08
N LYS A 71 20.24 22.06 10.50
CA LYS A 71 19.48 22.39 11.71
C LYS A 71 18.42 23.43 11.40
N ILE A 72 17.46 23.57 12.31
CA ILE A 72 16.45 24.63 12.26
C ILE A 72 17.09 25.96 12.69
N HIS A 73 16.97 26.98 11.86
CA HIS A 73 17.34 28.36 12.17
C HIS A 73 16.20 29.07 12.92
N ASN A 74 16.46 30.24 13.51
CA ASN A 74 15.45 30.94 14.33
C ASN A 74 14.21 31.40 13.54
N ASP A 75 14.32 31.47 12.21
CA ASP A 75 13.24 31.81 11.28
C ASP A 75 12.48 30.57 10.76
N GLY A 76 12.81 29.37 11.26
CA GLY A 76 12.22 28.11 10.85
C GLY A 76 12.80 27.50 9.56
N SER A 77 13.76 28.16 8.90
CA SER A 77 14.46 27.60 7.74
C SER A 77 15.52 26.56 8.14
N LEU A 78 15.98 25.76 7.18
CA LEU A 78 17.10 24.84 7.39
C LEU A 78 18.42 25.51 7.03
N THR A 79 19.33 25.61 8.00
CA THR A 79 20.70 26.09 7.81
C THR A 79 21.71 24.96 8.05
N THR A 80 22.97 25.16 7.66
CA THR A 80 24.02 24.14 7.72
C THR A 80 24.41 23.79 9.17
N GLU A 81 24.52 22.49 9.45
CA GLU A 81 25.05 21.90 10.68
C GLU A 81 25.72 20.57 10.31
N SER A 82 27.01 20.62 9.98
CA SER A 82 27.73 19.45 9.47
C SER A 82 28.07 18.45 10.57
N GLY A 83 28.04 17.15 10.23
CA GLY A 83 28.60 16.13 11.11
C GLY A 83 27.79 15.85 12.37
N LYS A 84 26.48 16.14 12.41
CA LYS A 84 25.61 15.88 13.57
C LYS A 84 24.34 15.09 13.18
N ASN A 85 24.51 14.11 12.29
CA ASN A 85 23.38 13.36 11.69
C ASN A 85 22.99 12.07 12.44
N GLY A 86 23.64 11.72 13.56
CA GLY A 86 23.42 10.43 14.23
C GLY A 86 21.97 10.17 14.62
N SER A 87 21.29 11.15 15.23
CA SER A 87 19.88 11.02 15.62
C SER A 87 18.92 10.99 14.43
N LEU A 88 19.22 11.74 13.36
CA LEU A 88 18.46 11.72 12.12
C LEU A 88 18.52 10.33 11.46
N LEU A 89 19.71 9.72 11.41
CA LEU A 89 19.90 8.36 10.89
C LEU A 89 19.21 7.31 11.75
N ALA A 90 19.22 7.45 13.09
CA ALA A 90 18.44 6.60 13.97
C ALA A 90 16.93 6.71 13.70
N GLY A 91 16.44 7.92 13.42
CA GLY A 91 15.07 8.17 12.98
C GLY A 91 14.75 7.48 11.65
N ALA A 92 15.60 7.63 10.64
CA ALA A 92 15.44 6.96 9.35
C ALA A 92 15.45 5.43 9.50
N HIS A 93 16.36 4.88 10.30
CA HIS A 93 16.39 3.45 10.63
C HIS A 93 15.07 2.97 11.28
N SER A 94 14.51 3.75 12.22
CA SER A 94 13.22 3.46 12.85
C SER A 94 12.06 3.43 11.83
N VAL A 95 12.03 4.38 10.89
CA VAL A 95 11.04 4.40 9.79
C VAL A 95 11.17 3.16 8.90
N ILE A 96 12.40 2.77 8.54
CA ILE A 96 12.66 1.57 7.73
C ILE A 96 12.23 0.29 8.48
N LEU A 97 12.44 0.25 9.80
CA LEU A 97 11.95 -0.85 10.63
C LEU A 97 10.42 -0.95 10.59
N ALA A 98 9.72 0.18 10.70
CA ALA A 98 8.26 0.22 10.58
C ALA A 98 7.78 -0.22 9.19
N ILE A 99 8.50 0.16 8.11
CA ILE A 99 8.25 -0.33 6.74
C ILE A 99 8.34 -1.85 6.68
N LYS A 100 9.41 -2.46 7.24
CA LYS A 100 9.59 -3.91 7.28
C LYS A 100 8.42 -4.60 7.98
N THR A 101 8.01 -4.12 9.16
CA THR A 101 6.88 -4.70 9.92
C THR A 101 5.56 -4.62 9.14
N LYS A 102 5.31 -3.51 8.44
CA LYS A 102 4.10 -3.37 7.60
C LYS A 102 4.13 -4.30 6.39
N LEU A 103 5.30 -4.50 5.78
CA LEU A 103 5.49 -5.44 4.67
C LEU A 103 5.33 -6.90 5.11
N GLU A 104 5.74 -7.26 6.33
CA GLU A 104 5.46 -8.59 6.91
C GLU A 104 3.96 -8.83 7.04
N ALA A 105 3.20 -7.86 7.54
CA ALA A 105 1.74 -7.96 7.63
C ALA A 105 1.06 -8.03 6.24
N LEU A 106 1.56 -7.28 5.27
CA LEU A 106 1.09 -7.34 3.88
C LEU A 106 1.39 -8.69 3.22
N GLU A 107 2.54 -9.30 3.52
CA GLU A 107 2.91 -10.59 2.95
C GLU A 107 1.96 -11.70 3.43
N GLN A 108 1.58 -11.68 4.71
CA GLN A 108 0.57 -12.62 5.24
C GLN A 108 -0.77 -12.44 4.52
N LYS A 109 -1.24 -11.20 4.36
CA LYS A 109 -2.47 -10.90 3.58
C LYS A 109 -2.36 -11.32 2.12
N ALA A 110 -1.18 -11.20 1.51
CA ALA A 110 -0.95 -11.62 0.13
C ALA A 110 -0.95 -13.15 -0.02
N ILE A 111 -0.48 -13.90 0.97
CA ILE A 111 -0.59 -15.36 0.99
C ILE A 111 -2.06 -15.80 1.00
N ASP A 112 -2.89 -15.12 1.79
CA ASP A 112 -4.29 -15.51 2.01
C ASP A 112 -5.23 -15.08 0.87
N GLN A 113 -5.10 -13.84 0.39
CA GLN A 113 -6.13 -13.18 -0.44
C GLN A 113 -5.60 -12.60 -1.76
N PHE A 114 -4.30 -12.31 -1.86
CA PHE A 114 -3.70 -11.61 -3.01
C PHE A 114 -2.45 -12.30 -3.54
N ALA A 115 -2.54 -13.61 -3.82
CA ALA A 115 -1.38 -14.45 -4.16
C ALA A 115 -0.51 -13.88 -5.31
N ALA A 116 -1.14 -13.23 -6.30
CA ALA A 116 -0.44 -12.58 -7.41
C ALA A 116 0.50 -11.44 -6.96
N MET A 117 0.23 -10.80 -5.83
CA MET A 117 1.03 -9.69 -5.28
C MET A 117 2.12 -10.16 -4.31
N LYS A 118 2.10 -11.43 -3.90
CA LYS A 118 3.02 -11.98 -2.89
C LYS A 118 4.48 -11.74 -3.25
N ALA A 119 4.88 -12.03 -4.50
CA ALA A 119 6.26 -11.87 -4.94
C ALA A 119 6.75 -10.42 -4.79
N GLN A 120 5.91 -9.44 -5.15
CA GLN A 120 6.24 -8.02 -5.05
C GLN A 120 6.40 -7.57 -3.59
N VAL A 121 5.51 -8.02 -2.70
CA VAL A 121 5.59 -7.72 -1.27
C VAL A 121 6.85 -8.36 -0.65
N THR A 122 7.14 -9.62 -0.98
CA THR A 122 8.36 -10.30 -0.52
C THR A 122 9.61 -9.56 -0.99
N THR A 123 9.68 -9.14 -2.26
CA THR A 123 10.81 -8.35 -2.76
C THR A 123 11.00 -7.05 -1.99
N ALA A 124 9.93 -6.29 -1.76
CA ALA A 124 10.00 -5.05 -0.98
C ALA A 124 10.45 -5.30 0.47
N LYS A 125 9.93 -6.38 1.10
CA LYS A 125 10.31 -6.78 2.45
C LYS A 125 11.80 -7.13 2.53
N THR A 126 12.31 -7.92 1.59
CA THR A 126 13.73 -8.27 1.51
C THR A 126 14.58 -7.02 1.37
N ALA A 127 14.22 -6.08 0.48
CA ALA A 127 14.95 -4.82 0.33
C ALA A 127 14.98 -3.99 1.62
N SER A 128 13.88 -3.93 2.38
CA SER A 128 13.85 -3.24 3.68
C SER A 128 14.75 -3.94 4.71
N THR A 129 14.81 -5.28 4.69
CA THR A 129 15.66 -6.08 5.58
C THR A 129 17.13 -5.88 5.26
N ASP A 130 17.49 -5.92 3.97
CA ASP A 130 18.86 -5.69 3.50
C ASP A 130 19.35 -4.28 3.85
N LEU A 131 18.48 -3.28 3.76
CA LEU A 131 18.82 -1.92 4.16
C LEU A 131 19.07 -1.81 5.67
N LEU A 132 18.22 -2.42 6.51
CA LEU A 132 18.44 -2.46 7.97
C LEU A 132 19.76 -3.17 8.31
N ASN A 133 20.07 -4.28 7.63
CA ASN A 133 21.34 -4.97 7.80
C ASN A 133 22.53 -4.07 7.43
N LYS A 134 22.44 -3.30 6.34
CA LYS A 134 23.49 -2.32 5.99
C LYS A 134 23.71 -1.26 7.08
N PHE A 135 22.64 -0.77 7.73
CA PHE A 135 22.78 0.16 8.86
C PHE A 135 23.50 -0.50 10.04
N LYS A 136 23.12 -1.74 10.36
CA LYS A 136 23.75 -2.53 11.43
C LYS A 136 25.23 -2.80 11.14
N ASP A 137 25.56 -3.25 9.93
CA ASP A 137 26.91 -3.60 9.53
C ASP A 137 27.82 -2.36 9.52
N LYS A 138 27.27 -1.19 9.17
CA LYS A 138 27.97 0.10 9.20
C LYS A 138 27.79 0.87 10.52
N ASN A 139 27.38 0.22 11.60
CA ASN A 139 27.09 0.91 12.87
C ASN A 139 28.29 1.71 13.42
N ALA A 140 29.53 1.29 13.17
CA ALA A 140 30.70 2.06 13.58
C ALA A 140 30.78 3.45 12.90
N GLU A 141 30.27 3.56 11.67
CA GLU A 141 30.23 4.80 10.89
C GLU A 141 28.93 5.57 11.11
N LEU A 142 27.80 4.87 11.18
CA LEU A 142 26.46 5.46 11.17
C LEU A 142 25.80 5.58 12.56
N GLY A 143 26.30 4.85 13.56
CA GLY A 143 25.76 4.80 14.92
C GLY A 143 26.38 5.80 15.89
N LYS A 144 27.37 6.58 15.43
CA LYS A 144 27.98 7.66 16.22
C LYS A 144 27.12 8.92 16.19
N ASN A 145 27.32 9.82 17.15
CA ASN A 145 26.68 11.14 17.11
C ASN A 145 27.18 11.96 15.89
N GLU A 146 28.48 11.85 15.62
CA GLU A 146 29.17 12.70 14.65
C GLU A 146 29.27 12.08 13.26
N VAL A 147 28.11 11.74 12.69
CA VAL A 147 28.03 11.22 11.31
C VAL A 147 28.05 12.40 10.34
N THR A 148 29.03 12.39 9.44
CA THR A 148 29.24 13.36 8.36
C THR A 148 28.30 13.13 7.21
#